data_AF-A0A927FWF2-F1
#
_entry.id   AF-A0A927FWF2-F1
#
_cell.length_a   1.000
_cell.length_b   1.000
_cell.length_c   1.000
_cell.angle_alpha   90.00
_cell.angle_beta   90.00
_cell.angle_gamma   90.00
#
_symmetry.space_group_name_H-M   'P 1'
#
loop_
_entity.id
_entity.type
_entity.pdbx_description
1 polymer ?
#
loop_
_entity_poly.entity_id
_entity_poly.type
_entity_poly.pdbx_seq_one_letter_code
_entity_poly.pdbx_strand_id
1 'polypeptide(L)'
;MIRLASWIVGSLVVAAVAAWVIALPGTLTLEVAGYRMQPRLGTAVVLLLLFAALIILVWAVLRRIIGAPRALARRRLARRREQGVQALSDAVIALQSGDPARARLMAREAQARLSDDTAARLLEARADLALGDMPAAREHYRALIASEKTAIAALTGLYDQARAQRRPDAALTFARKALTLSPDATWASEAVFDDLVQHGQWAEAVAMVNAEAAPNREEKARKRRRQAIIETARAREAEVSHPNAALDHALTALKLLPDFVPAALIASRIYINRGETRRAMSLLRRIWRATGHPDAAALYAHAQPGASAVDRLKRMRDLVDTPPQHRSAAMALARTAIDAYDWPAARAALEPFTGAEATQGVASLMAEIEEGQNGDQGKAREWLARAVRAPRDPAWTADGIVSDEWEPLSPVTKKLDGFEWKVPVANAARAPSLPGRPSEEAPQLPAADNVLPLAPADNPQ
;
A
#
# COMPACT_ATOMS: atom_id res chain seq x y z
N MET A 1 -32.64 38.13 46.28
CA MET A 1 -33.75 38.89 46.92
C MET A 1 -35.11 38.61 46.29
N ILE A 2 -35.23 38.53 44.95
CA ILE A 2 -36.52 38.28 44.24
C ILE A 2 -37.20 36.96 44.63
N ARG A 3 -36.45 35.86 44.79
CA ARG A 3 -36.99 34.54 45.22
C ARG A 3 -37.50 34.50 46.66
N LEU A 4 -36.96 35.36 47.54
CA LEU A 4 -37.38 35.45 48.95
C LEU A 4 -38.63 36.33 49.06
N ALA A 5 -38.64 37.46 48.34
CA ALA A 5 -39.79 38.36 48.26
C ALA A 5 -41.02 37.67 47.65
N SER A 6 -40.85 36.85 46.60
CA SER A 6 -41.97 36.10 46.00
C SER A 6 -42.54 35.04 46.94
N TRP A 7 -41.71 34.41 47.77
CA TRP A 7 -42.17 33.45 48.79
C TRP A 7 -42.92 34.12 49.94
N ILE A 8 -42.46 35.30 50.37
CA ILE A 8 -43.10 36.08 51.44
C ILE A 8 -44.44 36.66 50.96
N VAL A 9 -44.49 37.25 49.76
CA VAL A 9 -45.75 37.77 49.19
C VAL A 9 -46.73 36.62 48.94
N GLY A 10 -46.25 35.49 48.42
CA GLY A 10 -47.07 34.29 48.23
C GLY A 10 -47.65 33.75 49.53
N SER A 11 -46.85 33.64 50.61
CA SER A 11 -47.34 33.15 51.90
C SER A 11 -48.35 34.12 52.54
N LEU A 12 -48.16 35.43 52.36
CA LEU A 12 -49.04 36.46 52.90
C LEU A 12 -50.39 36.50 52.19
N VAL A 13 -50.43 36.28 50.87
CA VAL A 13 -51.68 36.12 50.10
C VAL A 13 -52.41 34.84 50.51
N VAL A 14 -51.71 33.72 50.67
CA VAL A 14 -52.31 32.46 51.13
C VAL A 14 -52.88 32.59 52.54
N ALA A 15 -52.16 33.26 53.44
CA ALA A 15 -52.64 33.54 54.79
C ALA A 15 -53.87 34.45 54.80
N ALA A 16 -53.91 35.47 53.93
CA ALA A 16 -55.05 36.37 53.80
C ALA A 16 -56.30 35.65 53.24
N VAL A 17 -56.14 34.80 52.22
CA VAL A 17 -57.23 33.98 51.68
C VAL A 17 -57.73 32.96 52.72
N ALA A 18 -56.83 32.32 53.46
CA ALA A 18 -57.21 31.40 54.55
C ALA A 18 -57.97 32.14 55.67
N ALA A 19 -57.53 33.33 56.07
CA ALA A 19 -58.21 34.15 57.08
C ALA A 19 -59.60 34.60 56.62
N TRP A 20 -59.75 34.98 55.34
CA TRP A 20 -61.03 35.33 54.75
C TRP A 20 -61.99 34.13 54.75
N VAL A 21 -61.51 32.94 54.36
CA VAL A 21 -62.29 31.70 54.40
C VAL A 21 -62.72 31.33 55.82
N ILE A 22 -61.85 31.52 56.84
CA ILE A 22 -62.16 31.31 58.26
C ILE A 22 -63.29 32.20 58.75
N ALA A 23 -63.42 33.41 58.20
CA ALA A 23 -64.40 34.42 58.62
C ALA A 23 -65.81 34.24 58.02
N LEU A 24 -66.03 33.30 57.09
CA LEU A 24 -67.37 33.07 56.53
C LEU A 24 -68.34 32.47 57.57
N PRO A 25 -69.53 33.07 57.77
CA PRO A 25 -70.53 32.56 58.71
C PRO A 25 -71.24 31.34 58.15
N GLY A 26 -71.22 30.25 58.94
CA GLY A 26 -71.86 28.97 58.63
C GLY A 26 -71.39 27.93 59.64
N THR A 27 -72.23 26.96 59.97
CA THR A 27 -71.83 25.84 60.83
C THR A 27 -71.97 24.54 60.05
N LEU A 28 -70.98 23.67 60.18
CA LEU A 28 -70.95 22.38 59.53
C LEU A 28 -71.01 21.35 60.64
N THR A 29 -72.13 20.64 60.75
CA THR A 29 -72.29 19.57 61.74
C THR A 29 -71.63 18.31 61.21
N LEU A 30 -70.51 17.93 61.81
CA LEU A 30 -69.84 16.66 61.55
C LEU A 30 -70.19 15.70 62.69
N GLU A 31 -70.84 14.59 62.35
CA GLU A 31 -71.21 13.53 63.29
C GLU A 31 -70.40 12.29 62.92
N VAL A 32 -69.36 11.99 63.71
CA VAL A 32 -68.44 10.89 63.47
C VAL A 32 -68.27 10.10 64.76
N ALA A 33 -68.51 8.79 64.69
CA ALA A 33 -68.34 7.86 65.82
C ALA A 33 -69.02 8.30 67.13
N GLY A 34 -70.20 8.93 67.04
CA GLY A 34 -70.99 9.39 68.19
C GLY A 34 -70.55 10.72 68.81
N TYR A 35 -69.47 11.34 68.33
CA TYR A 35 -69.06 12.70 68.72
C TYR A 35 -69.60 13.73 67.71
N ARG A 36 -70.35 14.72 68.21
CA ARG A 36 -70.77 15.90 67.45
C ARG A 36 -69.76 17.01 67.62
N MET A 37 -69.10 17.38 66.54
CA MET A 37 -68.29 18.59 66.49
C MET A 37 -68.99 19.61 65.58
N GLN A 38 -69.13 20.85 66.08
CA GLN A 38 -69.67 21.99 65.33
C GLN A 38 -68.57 23.03 65.06
N PRO A 39 -67.57 22.72 64.21
CA PRO A 39 -66.60 23.73 63.80
C PRO A 39 -67.27 24.82 62.95
N ARG A 40 -66.74 26.05 63.03
CA ARG A 40 -67.11 27.14 62.12
C ARG A 40 -66.73 26.72 60.69
N LEU A 41 -67.59 27.01 59.70
CA LEU A 41 -67.43 26.55 58.31
C LEU A 41 -66.01 26.79 57.77
N GLY A 42 -65.47 27.97 58.07
CA GLY A 42 -64.15 28.35 57.62
C GLY A 42 -62.98 27.56 58.24
N THR A 43 -63.08 27.10 59.49
CA THR A 43 -62.04 26.23 60.09
C THR A 43 -62.10 24.82 59.50
N ALA A 44 -63.29 24.32 59.19
CA ALA A 44 -63.48 23.03 58.53
C ALA A 44 -62.86 23.02 57.12
N VAL A 45 -63.04 24.09 56.34
CA VAL A 45 -62.45 24.22 54.99
C VAL A 45 -60.92 24.26 55.04
N VAL A 46 -60.33 25.01 55.98
CA VAL A 46 -58.88 25.06 56.14
C VAL A 46 -58.30 23.70 56.55
N LEU A 47 -58.94 23.00 57.50
CA LEU A 47 -58.52 21.65 57.88
C LEU A 47 -58.62 20.66 56.72
N LEU A 48 -59.66 20.75 55.90
CA LEU A 48 -59.83 19.92 54.72
C LEU A 48 -58.76 20.20 53.65
N LEU A 49 -58.43 21.48 53.41
CA LEU A 49 -57.34 21.85 52.50
C LEU A 49 -55.98 21.37 53.01
N LEU A 50 -55.73 21.47 54.32
CA LEU A 50 -54.50 21.02 54.95
C LEU A 50 -54.37 19.49 54.87
N PHE A 51 -55.48 18.77 55.08
CA PHE A 51 -55.56 17.32 54.90
C PHE A 51 -55.34 16.91 53.44
N ALA A 52 -55.96 17.61 52.47
CA ALA A 52 -55.74 17.39 51.04
C ALA A 52 -54.28 17.66 50.65
N ALA A 53 -53.68 18.73 51.17
CA ALA A 53 -52.26 19.04 50.95
C ALA A 53 -51.34 17.95 51.54
N LEU A 54 -51.66 17.42 52.72
CA LEU A 54 -50.94 16.30 53.33
C LEU A 54 -51.04 15.04 52.46
N ILE A 55 -52.22 14.71 51.93
CA ILE A 55 -52.40 13.58 51.01
C ILE A 55 -51.57 13.78 49.73
N ILE A 56 -51.60 14.97 49.13
CA ILE A 56 -50.79 15.29 47.93
C ILE A 56 -49.30 15.15 48.24
N LEU A 57 -48.84 15.62 49.40
CA LEU A 57 -47.46 15.50 49.86
C LEU A 57 -47.05 14.03 50.02
N VAL A 58 -47.85 13.24 50.74
CA VAL A 58 -47.61 11.81 50.96
C VAL A 58 -47.60 11.07 49.62
N TRP A 59 -48.55 11.36 48.72
CA TRP A 59 -48.60 10.77 47.38
C TRP A 59 -47.40 11.17 46.51
N ALA A 60 -46.93 12.41 46.59
CA ALA A 60 -45.73 12.88 45.89
C ALA A 60 -44.46 12.17 46.40
N VAL A 61 -44.34 11.97 47.72
CA VAL A 61 -43.26 11.21 48.34
C VAL A 61 -43.31 9.75 47.91
N LEU A 62 -44.48 9.09 47.97
CA LEU A 62 -44.66 7.72 47.49
C LEU A 62 -44.29 7.59 46.01
N ARG A 63 -44.78 8.50 45.15
CA ARG A 63 -44.47 8.51 43.71
C ARG A 63 -42.98 8.69 43.46
N ARG A 64 -42.29 9.53 44.25
CA ARG A 64 -40.84 9.73 44.16
C ARG A 64 -40.06 8.50 44.62
N ILE A 65 -40.46 7.84 45.70
CA ILE A 65 -39.82 6.61 46.18
C ILE A 65 -40.02 5.47 45.19
N ILE A 66 -41.22 5.32 44.64
CA ILE A 66 -41.54 4.29 43.63
C ILE A 66 -40.88 4.60 42.26
N GLY A 67 -40.71 5.88 41.91
CA GLY A 67 -40.06 6.33 40.67
C GLY A 67 -38.53 6.45 40.74
N ALA A 68 -37.96 6.66 41.92
CA ALA A 68 -36.52 6.77 42.19
C ALA A 68 -35.69 5.57 41.69
N PRO A 69 -36.08 4.29 41.87
CA PRO A 69 -35.28 3.17 41.39
C PRO A 69 -35.10 3.21 39.87
N ARG A 70 -36.13 3.62 39.11
CA ARG A 70 -36.04 3.75 37.65
C ARG A 70 -35.09 4.88 37.22
N ALA A 71 -35.13 6.03 37.90
CA ALA A 71 -34.23 7.15 37.60
C ALA A 71 -32.77 6.83 37.97
N LEU A 72 -32.54 6.16 39.11
CA LEU A 72 -31.22 5.69 39.52
C LEU A 72 -30.68 4.60 38.59
N ALA A 73 -31.52 3.65 38.17
CA ALA A 73 -31.15 2.62 37.20
C ALA A 73 -30.70 3.24 35.86
N ARG A 74 -31.44 4.25 35.35
CA ARG A 74 -31.04 4.98 34.13
C ARG A 74 -29.71 5.72 34.30
N ARG A 75 -29.50 6.41 35.44
CA ARG A 75 -28.22 7.11 35.72
C ARG A 75 -27.05 6.14 35.87
N ARG A 76 -27.27 4.98 36.52
CA ARG A 76 -26.23 3.93 36.64
C ARG A 76 -25.88 3.34 35.28
N LEU A 77 -26.88 3.07 34.43
CA LEU A 77 -26.66 2.59 33.07
C LEU A 77 -25.89 3.62 32.23
N ALA A 78 -26.25 4.90 32.31
CA ALA A 78 -25.53 5.98 31.62
C ALA A 78 -24.06 6.04 32.06
N ARG A 79 -23.80 6.04 33.37
CA ARG A 79 -22.42 6.03 33.91
C ARG A 79 -21.64 4.79 33.48
N ARG A 80 -22.26 3.60 33.51
CA ARG A 80 -21.62 2.35 33.06
C ARG A 80 -21.23 2.44 31.60
N ARG A 81 -22.09 3.03 30.76
CA ARG A 81 -21.81 3.24 29.34
C ARG A 81 -20.70 4.27 29.12
N GLU A 82 -20.72 5.40 29.81
CA GLU A 82 -19.66 6.42 29.77
C GLU A 82 -18.30 5.81 30.13
N GLN A 83 -18.24 5.08 31.24
CA GLN A 83 -17.05 4.36 31.69
C GLN A 83 -16.59 3.27 30.73
N GLY A 84 -17.52 2.64 30.00
CA GLY A 84 -17.20 1.65 28.97
C GLY A 84 -16.60 2.30 27.73
N VAL A 85 -17.16 3.43 27.28
CA VAL A 85 -16.63 4.20 26.15
C VAL A 85 -15.25 4.78 26.49
N GLN A 86 -15.05 5.27 27.71
CA GLN A 86 -13.74 5.73 28.19
C GLN A 86 -12.70 4.60 28.15
N ALA A 87 -13.03 3.41 28.68
CA ALA A 87 -12.13 2.26 28.61
C ALA A 87 -11.82 1.84 27.16
N LEU A 88 -12.80 1.93 26.24
CA LEU A 88 -12.58 1.71 24.82
C LEU A 88 -11.57 2.72 24.23
N SER A 89 -11.73 4.01 24.55
CA SER A 89 -10.79 5.05 24.12
C SER A 89 -9.38 4.83 24.68
N ASP A 90 -9.26 4.49 25.95
CA ASP A 90 -7.99 4.18 26.60
C ASP A 90 -7.32 2.94 25.98
N ALA A 91 -8.11 1.93 25.59
CA ALA A 91 -7.62 0.75 24.88
C ALA A 91 -7.00 1.11 23.53
N VAL A 92 -7.67 1.97 22.74
CA VAL A 92 -7.14 2.45 21.46
C VAL A 92 -5.85 3.23 21.66
N ILE A 93 -5.82 4.15 22.63
CA ILE A 93 -4.64 4.96 22.93
C ILE A 93 -3.47 4.07 23.35
N ALA A 94 -3.70 3.10 24.24
CA ALA A 94 -2.68 2.17 24.70
C ALA A 94 -2.11 1.33 23.55
N LEU A 95 -2.97 0.85 22.64
CA LEU A 95 -2.53 0.07 21.48
C LEU A 95 -1.66 0.91 20.53
N GLN A 96 -2.04 2.17 20.29
CA GLN A 96 -1.28 3.09 19.43
C GLN A 96 0.01 3.58 20.09
N SER A 97 0.05 3.66 21.42
CA SER A 97 1.27 3.99 22.17
C SER A 97 2.22 2.80 22.34
N GLY A 98 1.91 1.63 21.77
CA GLY A 98 2.77 0.45 21.84
C GLY A 98 2.67 -0.36 23.14
N ASP A 99 1.60 -0.19 23.92
CA ASP A 99 1.31 -0.99 25.13
C ASP A 99 0.10 -1.92 24.89
N PRO A 100 0.31 -3.06 24.21
CA PRO A 100 -0.79 -3.96 23.87
C PRO A 100 -1.32 -4.73 25.08
N ALA A 101 -0.54 -4.87 26.16
CA ALA A 101 -0.98 -5.50 27.40
C ALA A 101 -2.05 -4.66 28.10
N ARG A 102 -1.80 -3.36 28.24
CA ARG A 102 -2.79 -2.40 28.76
C ARG A 102 -4.00 -2.28 27.85
N ALA A 103 -3.79 -2.25 26.52
CA ALA A 103 -4.87 -2.22 25.56
C ALA A 103 -5.84 -3.40 25.73
N ARG A 104 -5.30 -4.62 25.92
CA ARG A 104 -6.10 -5.83 26.16
C ARG A 104 -6.94 -5.72 27.43
N LEU A 105 -6.35 -5.27 28.54
CA LEU A 105 -7.06 -5.10 29.81
C LEU A 105 -8.21 -4.09 29.68
N MET A 106 -7.95 -2.93 29.08
CA MET A 106 -8.95 -1.89 28.86
C MET A 106 -10.05 -2.33 27.90
N ALA A 107 -9.71 -3.13 26.88
CA ALA A 107 -10.69 -3.72 25.96
C ALA A 107 -11.64 -4.71 26.68
N ARG A 108 -11.11 -5.55 27.59
CA ARG A 108 -11.94 -6.44 28.44
C ARG A 108 -12.84 -5.65 29.39
N GLU A 109 -12.33 -4.58 29.98
CA GLU A 109 -13.12 -3.69 30.85
C GLU A 109 -14.26 -3.01 30.06
N ALA A 110 -13.97 -2.56 28.84
CA ALA A 110 -14.96 -2.02 27.93
C ALA A 110 -16.04 -3.06 27.59
N GLN A 111 -15.68 -4.31 27.28
CA GLN A 111 -16.64 -5.39 27.02
C GLN A 111 -17.52 -5.72 28.23
N ALA A 112 -16.95 -5.71 29.45
CA ALA A 112 -17.71 -5.95 30.67
C ALA A 112 -18.74 -4.82 30.95
N ARG A 113 -18.45 -3.60 30.48
CA ARG A 113 -19.31 -2.42 30.67
C ARG A 113 -20.32 -2.21 29.55
N LEU A 114 -19.91 -2.48 28.31
CA LEU A 114 -20.68 -2.36 27.08
C LEU A 114 -21.12 -3.76 26.65
N SER A 115 -22.34 -4.14 27.06
CA SER A 115 -22.94 -5.40 26.63
C SER A 115 -23.03 -5.45 25.10
N ASP A 116 -22.41 -6.47 24.52
CA ASP A 116 -22.45 -6.80 23.08
C ASP A 116 -21.75 -5.81 22.14
N ASP A 117 -20.76 -5.06 22.64
CA ASP A 117 -19.97 -4.16 21.80
C ASP A 117 -18.90 -4.91 21.00
N THR A 118 -19.10 -4.97 19.68
CA THR A 118 -18.19 -5.60 18.73
C THR A 118 -16.85 -4.86 18.60
N ALA A 119 -16.81 -3.55 18.84
CA ALA A 119 -15.59 -2.76 18.75
C ALA A 119 -14.61 -3.11 19.87
N ALA A 120 -15.12 -3.32 21.08
CA ALA A 120 -14.30 -3.73 22.22
C ALA A 120 -13.71 -5.15 22.03
N ARG A 121 -14.45 -6.06 21.39
CA ARG A 121 -13.95 -7.39 20.99
C ARG A 121 -12.88 -7.32 19.89
N LEU A 122 -13.07 -6.46 18.89
CA LEU A 122 -12.07 -6.25 17.83
C LEU A 122 -10.76 -5.69 18.40
N LEU A 123 -10.85 -4.77 19.36
CA LEU A 123 -9.67 -4.21 20.04
C LEU A 123 -8.95 -5.25 20.89
N GLU A 124 -9.68 -6.11 21.61
CA GLU A 124 -9.07 -7.22 22.33
C GLU A 124 -8.32 -8.15 21.37
N ALA A 125 -8.95 -8.58 20.28
CA ALA A 125 -8.32 -9.44 19.27
C ALA A 125 -7.05 -8.81 18.67
N ARG A 126 -7.06 -7.50 18.41
CA ARG A 126 -5.90 -6.79 17.87
C ARG A 126 -4.80 -6.59 18.91
N ALA A 127 -5.15 -6.44 20.18
CA ALA A 127 -4.20 -6.42 21.27
C ALA A 127 -3.52 -7.79 21.47
N ASP A 128 -4.28 -8.89 21.37
CA ASP A 128 -3.71 -10.25 21.39
C ASP A 128 -2.75 -10.49 20.22
N LEU A 129 -3.11 -10.03 19.01
CA LEU A 129 -2.22 -10.08 17.85
C LEU A 129 -0.90 -9.33 18.12
N ALA A 130 -0.98 -8.12 18.67
CA ALA A 130 0.18 -7.28 18.99
C ALA A 130 1.04 -7.86 20.13
N LEU A 131 0.44 -8.60 21.07
CA LEU A 131 1.14 -9.36 22.10
C LEU A 131 1.81 -10.64 21.57
N GLY A 132 1.46 -11.07 20.36
CA GLY A 132 1.91 -12.35 19.80
C GLY A 132 1.09 -13.57 20.26
N ASP A 133 -0.03 -13.37 20.96
CA ASP A 133 -0.96 -14.44 21.38
C ASP A 133 -1.86 -14.84 20.21
N MET A 134 -1.23 -15.53 19.24
CA MET A 134 -1.84 -15.92 17.99
C MET A 134 -3.07 -16.85 18.16
N PRO A 135 -3.08 -17.84 19.08
CA PRO A 135 -4.26 -18.66 19.32
C PRO A 135 -5.46 -17.86 19.81
N ALA A 136 -5.28 -17.02 20.83
CA ALA A 136 -6.36 -16.19 21.39
C ALA A 136 -6.92 -15.21 20.35
N ALA A 137 -6.03 -14.51 19.64
CA ALA A 137 -6.43 -13.60 18.56
C ALA A 137 -7.28 -14.30 17.50
N ARG A 138 -6.91 -15.53 17.11
CA ARG A 138 -7.65 -16.31 16.11
C ARG A 138 -9.05 -16.69 16.58
N GLU A 139 -9.21 -17.08 17.85
CA GLU A 139 -10.54 -17.39 18.41
C GLU A 139 -11.42 -16.15 18.47
N HIS A 140 -10.88 -15.03 18.94
CA HIS A 140 -11.60 -13.75 18.98
C HIS A 140 -12.02 -13.29 17.58
N TYR A 141 -11.14 -13.36 16.58
CA TYR A 141 -11.51 -13.02 15.19
C TYR A 141 -12.54 -14.00 14.59
N ARG A 142 -12.46 -15.30 14.91
CA ARG A 142 -13.47 -16.28 14.45
C ARG A 142 -14.86 -15.97 14.99
N ALA A 143 -14.97 -15.59 16.26
CA ALA A 143 -16.25 -15.17 16.85
C ALA A 143 -16.81 -13.93 16.14
N LEU A 144 -15.94 -13.02 15.69
CA LEU A 144 -16.31 -11.78 14.99
C LEU A 144 -16.66 -11.98 13.52
N ILE A 145 -16.32 -13.11 12.89
CA ILE A 145 -16.74 -13.42 11.52
C ILE A 145 -18.25 -13.70 11.43
N ALA A 146 -18.88 -14.13 12.54
CA ALA A 146 -20.29 -14.51 12.55
C ALA A 146 -21.26 -13.34 12.24
N SER A 147 -20.84 -12.09 12.50
CA SER A 147 -21.62 -10.90 12.17
C SER A 147 -21.08 -10.18 10.93
N GLU A 148 -21.97 -9.90 9.97
CA GLU A 148 -21.66 -9.22 8.71
C GLU A 148 -20.94 -7.87 8.93
N LYS A 149 -21.35 -7.11 9.96
CA LYS A 149 -20.77 -5.80 10.32
C LYS A 149 -19.29 -5.87 10.72
N THR A 150 -18.81 -7.00 11.24
CA THR A 150 -17.43 -7.17 11.71
C THR A 150 -16.62 -8.15 10.90
N ALA A 151 -17.26 -8.90 10.00
CA ALA A 151 -16.61 -9.95 9.23
C ALA A 151 -15.39 -9.43 8.46
N ILE A 152 -15.49 -8.26 7.82
CA ILE A 152 -14.38 -7.67 7.05
C ILE A 152 -13.20 -7.34 7.98
N ALA A 153 -13.45 -6.64 9.09
CA ALA A 153 -12.40 -6.25 10.04
C ALA A 153 -11.72 -7.49 10.68
N ALA A 154 -12.51 -8.53 10.97
CA ALA A 154 -11.99 -9.79 11.47
C ALA A 154 -11.14 -10.54 10.43
N LEU A 155 -11.56 -10.52 9.16
CA LEU A 155 -10.79 -11.10 8.05
C LEU A 155 -9.48 -10.36 7.82
N THR A 156 -9.45 -9.03 7.95
CA THR A 156 -8.21 -8.24 7.90
C THR A 156 -7.24 -8.67 9.02
N GLY A 157 -7.74 -8.80 10.25
CA GLY A 157 -6.91 -9.27 11.36
C GLY A 157 -6.34 -10.67 11.16
N LEU A 158 -7.15 -11.60 10.64
CA LEU A 158 -6.70 -12.96 10.30
C LEU A 158 -5.74 -13.00 9.12
N TYR A 159 -5.91 -12.10 8.14
CA TYR A 159 -4.99 -11.92 7.03
C TYR A 159 -3.62 -11.45 7.53
N ASP A 160 -3.58 -10.40 8.35
CA ASP A 160 -2.35 -9.87 8.94
C ASP A 160 -1.66 -10.93 9.81
N GLN A 161 -2.44 -11.68 10.60
CA GLN A 161 -1.97 -12.82 11.37
C GLN A 161 -1.31 -13.88 10.48
N ALA A 162 -1.97 -14.29 9.40
CA ALA A 162 -1.43 -15.29 8.47
C ALA A 162 -0.15 -14.80 7.78
N ARG A 163 -0.07 -13.52 7.43
CA ARG A 163 1.16 -12.91 6.90
C ARG A 163 2.30 -12.90 7.91
N ALA A 164 2.02 -12.54 9.16
CA ALA A 164 3.03 -12.57 10.24
C ALA A 164 3.57 -14.00 10.46
N GLN A 165 2.72 -15.02 10.28
CA GLN A 165 3.10 -16.44 10.36
C GLN A 165 3.74 -16.99 9.08
N ARG A 166 3.95 -16.17 8.04
CA ARG A 166 4.46 -16.58 6.72
C ARG A 166 3.63 -17.71 6.08
N ARG A 167 2.29 -17.62 6.21
CA ARG A 167 1.31 -18.56 5.62
C ARG A 167 0.53 -17.86 4.49
N PRO A 168 1.12 -17.71 3.30
CA PRO A 168 0.51 -16.95 2.20
C PRO A 168 -0.83 -17.54 1.74
N ASP A 169 -0.95 -18.88 1.66
CA ASP A 169 -2.18 -19.54 1.21
C ASP A 169 -3.38 -19.25 2.13
N ALA A 170 -3.12 -19.25 3.45
CA ALA A 170 -4.14 -18.92 4.44
C ALA A 170 -4.52 -17.44 4.38
N ALA A 171 -3.53 -16.55 4.21
CA ALA A 171 -3.76 -15.12 4.03
C ALA A 171 -4.64 -14.87 2.79
N LEU A 172 -4.28 -15.46 1.66
CA LEU A 172 -5.04 -15.37 0.41
C LEU A 172 -6.48 -15.86 0.56
N THR A 173 -6.69 -16.97 1.29
CA THR A 173 -8.04 -17.49 1.58
C THR A 173 -8.89 -16.45 2.31
N PHE A 174 -8.32 -15.74 3.29
CA PHE A 174 -9.03 -14.67 3.99
C PHE A 174 -9.28 -13.44 3.10
N ALA A 175 -8.32 -13.07 2.25
CA ALA A 175 -8.50 -11.97 1.29
C ALA A 175 -9.61 -12.27 0.26
N ARG A 176 -9.61 -13.47 -0.34
CA ARG A 176 -10.68 -13.91 -1.25
C ARG A 176 -12.04 -13.91 -0.55
N LYS A 177 -12.12 -14.42 0.69
CA LYS A 177 -13.36 -14.37 1.48
C LYS A 177 -13.80 -12.92 1.76
N ALA A 178 -12.89 -12.00 2.04
CA ALA A 178 -13.22 -10.60 2.23
C ALA A 178 -13.81 -9.97 0.97
N LEU A 179 -13.26 -10.26 -0.21
CA LEU A 179 -13.81 -9.82 -1.49
C LEU A 179 -15.21 -10.37 -1.77
N THR A 180 -15.50 -11.62 -1.37
CA THR A 180 -16.86 -12.17 -1.55
C THR A 180 -17.92 -11.47 -0.68
N LEU A 181 -17.51 -10.91 0.47
CA LEU A 181 -18.41 -10.19 1.37
C LEU A 181 -18.52 -8.71 1.00
N SER A 182 -17.40 -8.09 0.62
CA SER A 182 -17.33 -6.69 0.22
C SER A 182 -16.35 -6.52 -0.94
N PRO A 183 -16.86 -6.33 -2.16
CA PRO A 183 -16.04 -6.04 -3.33
C PRO A 183 -15.23 -4.74 -3.21
N ASP A 184 -15.68 -3.80 -2.36
CA ASP A 184 -15.03 -2.50 -2.14
C ASP A 184 -13.82 -2.57 -1.20
N ALA A 185 -13.51 -3.74 -0.63
CA ALA A 185 -12.36 -3.94 0.25
C ALA A 185 -11.03 -3.86 -0.52
N THR A 186 -10.48 -2.65 -0.64
CA THR A 186 -9.26 -2.35 -1.41
C THR A 186 -8.08 -3.23 -1.01
N TRP A 187 -7.78 -3.37 0.28
CA TRP A 187 -6.69 -4.22 0.78
C TRP A 187 -6.82 -5.69 0.33
N ALA A 188 -8.04 -6.21 0.24
CA ALA A 188 -8.30 -7.58 -0.16
C ALA A 188 -8.18 -7.73 -1.69
N SER A 189 -8.65 -6.72 -2.44
CA SER A 189 -8.47 -6.67 -3.89
C SER A 189 -7.00 -6.61 -4.29
N GLU A 190 -6.19 -5.81 -3.58
CA GLU A 190 -4.75 -5.71 -3.80
C GLU A 190 -4.04 -7.01 -3.45
N ALA A 191 -4.37 -7.63 -2.31
CA ALA A 191 -3.76 -8.91 -1.91
C ALA A 191 -4.02 -10.05 -2.89
N VAL A 192 -5.26 -10.17 -3.40
CA VAL A 192 -5.59 -11.17 -4.41
C VAL A 192 -4.95 -10.82 -5.75
N PHE A 193 -4.96 -9.55 -6.15
CA PHE A 193 -4.33 -9.10 -7.39
C PHE A 193 -2.81 -9.39 -7.41
N ASP A 194 -2.10 -9.06 -6.33
CA ASP A 194 -0.66 -9.30 -6.20
C ASP A 194 -0.34 -10.80 -6.31
N ASP A 195 -1.16 -11.66 -5.70
CA ASP A 195 -1.04 -13.12 -5.80
C ASP A 195 -1.24 -13.65 -7.23
N LEU A 196 -2.29 -13.18 -7.93
CA LEU A 196 -2.57 -13.56 -9.31
C LEU A 196 -1.40 -13.21 -10.23
N VAL A 197 -0.90 -11.98 -10.09
CA VAL A 197 0.23 -11.48 -10.88
C VAL A 197 1.50 -12.27 -10.59
N GLN A 198 1.78 -12.58 -9.31
CA GLN A 198 2.96 -13.35 -8.93
C GLN A 198 2.96 -14.78 -9.51
N HIS A 199 1.78 -15.38 -9.66
CA HIS A 199 1.61 -16.73 -10.22
C HIS A 199 1.38 -16.73 -11.74
N GLY A 200 1.51 -15.58 -12.42
CA GLY A 200 1.29 -15.48 -13.87
C GLY A 200 -0.16 -15.70 -14.31
N GLN A 201 -1.14 -15.57 -13.40
CA GLN A 201 -2.56 -15.67 -13.70
C GLN A 201 -3.11 -14.37 -14.32
N TRP A 202 -2.50 -13.98 -15.45
CA TRP A 202 -2.72 -12.68 -16.08
C TRP A 202 -4.16 -12.42 -16.52
N ALA A 203 -4.87 -13.46 -16.96
CA ALA A 203 -6.25 -13.32 -17.43
C ALA A 203 -7.19 -12.88 -16.30
N GLU A 204 -7.06 -13.47 -15.11
CA GLU A 204 -7.83 -13.09 -13.92
C GLU A 204 -7.41 -11.70 -13.42
N ALA A 205 -6.10 -11.40 -13.44
CA ALA A 205 -5.60 -10.08 -13.07
C ALA A 205 -6.18 -8.96 -13.96
N VAL A 206 -6.25 -9.17 -15.28
CA VAL A 206 -6.91 -8.21 -16.20
C VAL A 206 -8.40 -8.08 -15.90
N ALA A 207 -9.10 -9.17 -15.58
CA ALA A 207 -10.51 -9.13 -15.23
C ALA A 207 -10.76 -8.27 -13.97
N MET A 208 -9.90 -8.42 -12.94
CA MET A 208 -9.96 -7.58 -11.74
C MET A 208 -9.73 -6.10 -12.05
N VAL A 209 -8.71 -5.78 -12.86
CA VAL A 209 -8.43 -4.39 -13.26
C VAL A 209 -9.59 -3.80 -14.05
N ASN A 210 -10.22 -4.58 -14.93
CA ASN A 210 -11.38 -4.14 -15.70
C ASN A 210 -12.61 -3.88 -14.83
N ALA A 211 -12.79 -4.64 -13.76
CA ALA A 211 -13.88 -4.43 -12.78
C ALA A 211 -13.63 -3.23 -11.85
N GLU A 212 -12.38 -2.81 -11.65
CA GLU A 212 -12.03 -1.67 -10.78
C GLU A 212 -12.71 -0.36 -11.26
N ALA A 213 -13.42 0.30 -10.34
CA ALA A 213 -13.99 1.62 -10.61
C ALA A 213 -12.89 2.67 -10.71
N ALA A 214 -12.97 3.53 -11.73
CA ALA A 214 -12.01 4.62 -11.94
C ALA A 214 -12.78 5.94 -12.19
N PRO A 215 -13.37 6.53 -11.14
CA PRO A 215 -14.15 7.77 -11.28
C PRO A 215 -13.33 8.94 -11.80
N ASN A 216 -12.09 9.13 -11.35
CA ASN A 216 -11.26 10.28 -11.75
C ASN A 216 -10.29 9.98 -12.91
N ARG A 217 -9.72 11.03 -13.50
CA ARG A 217 -8.79 10.89 -14.65
C ARG A 217 -7.51 10.16 -14.28
N GLU A 218 -7.02 10.36 -13.06
CA GLU A 218 -5.78 9.75 -12.57
C GLU A 218 -5.92 8.23 -12.37
N GLU A 219 -7.01 7.80 -11.75
CA GLU A 219 -7.38 6.38 -11.62
C GLU A 219 -7.59 5.71 -12.97
N LYS A 220 -8.19 6.42 -13.94
CA LYS A 220 -8.31 5.91 -15.32
C LYS A 220 -6.93 5.72 -15.95
N ALA A 221 -6.00 6.64 -15.72
CA ALA A 221 -4.64 6.52 -16.22
C ALA A 221 -3.89 5.36 -15.53
N ARG A 222 -4.00 5.23 -14.20
CA ARG A 222 -3.43 4.12 -13.42
C ARG A 222 -3.97 2.77 -13.85
N LYS A 223 -5.30 2.66 -14.04
CA LYS A 223 -5.98 1.46 -14.55
C LYS A 223 -5.47 1.07 -15.93
N ARG A 224 -5.40 2.02 -16.87
CA ARG A 224 -4.85 1.79 -18.22
C ARG A 224 -3.39 1.34 -18.18
N ARG A 225 -2.58 1.96 -17.31
CA ARG A 225 -1.17 1.60 -17.13
C ARG A 225 -1.02 0.18 -16.59
N ARG A 226 -1.73 -0.15 -15.52
CA ARG A 226 -1.77 -1.49 -14.93
C ARG A 226 -2.17 -2.55 -15.96
N GLN A 227 -3.22 -2.29 -16.74
CA GLN A 227 -3.65 -3.19 -17.81
C GLN A 227 -2.60 -3.34 -18.91
N ALA A 228 -1.99 -2.24 -19.38
CA ALA A 228 -0.96 -2.29 -20.41
C ALA A 228 0.26 -3.12 -19.97
N ILE A 229 0.63 -3.04 -18.70
CA ILE A 229 1.76 -3.78 -18.14
C ILE A 229 1.45 -5.28 -18.08
N ILE A 230 0.25 -5.65 -17.64
CA ILE A 230 -0.16 -7.07 -17.66
C ILE A 230 -0.17 -7.60 -19.09
N GLU A 231 -0.73 -6.86 -20.04
CA GLU A 231 -0.71 -7.26 -21.46
C GLU A 231 0.72 -7.38 -22.00
N THR A 232 1.64 -6.52 -21.56
CA THR A 232 3.06 -6.62 -21.92
C THR A 232 3.74 -7.85 -21.30
N ALA A 233 3.40 -8.19 -20.06
CA ALA A 233 3.88 -9.40 -19.39
C ALA A 233 3.43 -10.66 -20.15
N ARG A 234 2.14 -10.72 -20.51
CA ARG A 234 1.58 -11.80 -21.36
C ARG A 234 2.28 -11.87 -22.71
N ALA A 235 2.51 -10.72 -23.35
CA ALA A 235 3.21 -10.66 -24.62
C ALA A 235 4.63 -11.24 -24.52
N ARG A 236 5.35 -10.94 -23.43
CA ARG A 236 6.70 -11.45 -23.19
C ARG A 236 6.71 -12.97 -22.98
N GLU A 237 5.82 -13.50 -22.13
CA GLU A 237 5.75 -14.95 -21.89
C GLU A 237 5.36 -15.74 -23.14
N ALA A 238 4.48 -15.17 -23.96
CA ALA A 238 4.02 -15.76 -25.21
C ALA A 238 4.97 -15.51 -26.39
N GLU A 239 6.01 -14.66 -26.26
CA GLU A 239 6.82 -14.19 -27.41
C GLU A 239 7.46 -15.36 -28.18
N VAL A 240 7.96 -16.36 -27.46
CA VAL A 240 8.65 -17.52 -28.04
C VAL A 240 7.68 -18.62 -28.45
N SER A 241 6.67 -18.91 -27.63
CA SER A 241 5.75 -20.05 -27.83
C SER A 241 4.58 -19.72 -28.77
N HIS A 242 4.04 -18.51 -28.67
CA HIS A 242 2.83 -18.08 -29.37
C HIS A 242 2.96 -16.64 -29.90
N PRO A 243 3.84 -16.39 -30.90
CA PRO A 243 4.18 -15.04 -31.37
C PRO A 243 2.99 -14.26 -31.95
N ASN A 244 1.93 -14.92 -32.41
CA ASN A 244 0.71 -14.25 -32.87
C ASN A 244 -0.07 -13.64 -31.71
N ALA A 245 -0.34 -14.42 -30.67
CA ALA A 245 -0.99 -13.95 -29.46
C ALA A 245 -0.13 -12.90 -28.75
N ALA A 246 1.19 -13.09 -28.69
CA ALA A 246 2.12 -12.13 -28.12
C ALA A 246 2.04 -10.76 -28.81
N LEU A 247 1.95 -10.74 -30.14
CA LEU A 247 1.81 -9.50 -30.89
C LEU A 247 0.49 -8.79 -30.55
N ASP A 248 -0.62 -9.53 -30.47
CA ASP A 248 -1.93 -8.95 -30.13
C ASP A 248 -1.93 -8.33 -28.73
N HIS A 249 -1.30 -9.00 -27.76
CA HIS A 249 -1.10 -8.50 -26.41
C HIS A 249 -0.22 -7.24 -26.39
N ALA A 250 0.92 -7.25 -27.09
CA ALA A 250 1.81 -6.09 -27.20
C ALA A 250 1.13 -4.89 -27.86
N LEU A 251 0.36 -5.10 -28.94
CA LEU A 251 -0.39 -4.04 -29.61
C LEU A 251 -1.52 -3.50 -28.72
N THR A 252 -2.16 -4.36 -27.93
CA THR A 252 -3.18 -3.94 -26.95
C THR A 252 -2.55 -3.07 -25.86
N ALA A 253 -1.37 -3.45 -25.35
CA ALA A 253 -0.60 -2.63 -24.43
C ALA A 253 -0.26 -1.25 -25.03
N LEU A 254 0.17 -1.21 -26.30
CA LEU A 254 0.49 0.05 -27.00
C LEU A 254 -0.74 0.92 -27.29
N LYS A 255 -1.94 0.36 -27.40
CA LYS A 255 -3.18 1.16 -27.47
C LYS A 255 -3.46 1.88 -26.14
N LEU A 256 -3.09 1.25 -25.02
CA LEU A 256 -3.30 1.78 -23.67
C LEU A 256 -2.18 2.74 -23.25
N LEU A 257 -0.94 2.41 -23.59
CA LEU A 257 0.28 3.19 -23.36
C LEU A 257 1.11 3.27 -24.66
N PRO A 258 0.88 4.29 -25.50
CA PRO A 258 1.50 4.40 -26.84
C PRO A 258 3.03 4.38 -26.86
N ASP A 259 3.66 4.87 -25.81
CA ASP A 259 5.11 5.09 -25.72
C ASP A 259 5.79 4.09 -24.78
N PHE A 260 5.12 2.99 -24.45
CA PHE A 260 5.68 1.95 -23.59
C PHE A 260 6.71 1.11 -24.35
N VAL A 261 7.99 1.36 -24.08
CA VAL A 261 9.13 0.76 -24.77
C VAL A 261 9.10 -0.78 -24.74
N PRO A 262 8.88 -1.47 -23.60
CA PRO A 262 8.95 -2.93 -23.56
C PRO A 262 7.95 -3.60 -24.51
N ALA A 263 6.70 -3.13 -24.55
CA ALA A 263 5.68 -3.62 -25.48
C ALA A 263 6.07 -3.39 -26.95
N ALA A 264 6.64 -2.22 -27.26
CA ALA A 264 7.09 -1.92 -28.60
C ALA A 264 8.26 -2.77 -29.06
N LEU A 265 9.20 -3.10 -28.17
CA LEU A 265 10.31 -3.99 -28.48
C LEU A 265 9.82 -5.40 -28.81
N ILE A 266 8.91 -5.96 -28.00
CA ILE A 266 8.29 -7.28 -28.24
C ILE A 266 7.59 -7.29 -29.61
N ALA A 267 6.69 -6.32 -29.85
CA ALA A 267 5.97 -6.23 -31.13
C ALA A 267 6.93 -6.09 -32.33
N SER A 268 7.98 -5.29 -32.19
CA SER A 268 8.95 -5.05 -33.26
C SER A 268 9.79 -6.29 -33.57
N ARG A 269 10.24 -7.04 -32.55
CA ARG A 269 10.95 -8.32 -32.74
C ARG A 269 10.07 -9.32 -33.48
N ILE A 270 8.80 -9.42 -33.12
CA ILE A 270 7.84 -10.29 -33.81
C ILE A 270 7.65 -9.85 -35.27
N TYR A 271 7.48 -8.54 -35.53
CA TYR A 271 7.39 -8.04 -36.91
C TYR A 271 8.64 -8.33 -37.74
N ILE A 272 9.84 -8.17 -37.16
CA ILE A 272 11.12 -8.48 -37.82
C ILE A 272 11.17 -9.97 -38.19
N ASN A 273 10.82 -10.86 -37.25
CA ASN A 273 10.83 -12.30 -37.47
C ASN A 273 9.82 -12.75 -38.53
N ARG A 274 8.73 -11.99 -38.74
CA ARG A 274 7.75 -12.23 -39.82
C ARG A 274 8.15 -11.62 -41.17
N GLY A 275 9.27 -10.91 -41.25
CA GLY A 275 9.67 -10.16 -42.45
C GLY A 275 8.90 -8.84 -42.66
N GLU A 276 8.10 -8.40 -41.69
CA GLU A 276 7.38 -7.13 -41.71
C GLU A 276 8.27 -5.95 -41.26
N THR A 277 9.51 -5.89 -41.77
CA THR A 277 10.55 -4.94 -41.33
C THR A 277 10.11 -3.48 -41.41
N ARG A 278 9.32 -3.09 -42.42
CA ARG A 278 8.81 -1.71 -42.55
C ARG A 278 7.94 -1.30 -41.37
N ARG A 279 7.09 -2.21 -40.86
CA ARG A 279 6.23 -1.94 -39.70
C ARG A 279 7.03 -1.87 -38.42
N ALA A 280 7.98 -2.80 -38.22
CA ALA A 280 8.90 -2.76 -37.09
C ALA A 280 9.69 -1.44 -37.04
N MET A 281 10.30 -1.05 -38.16
CA MET A 281 11.05 0.19 -38.27
C MET A 281 10.19 1.44 -38.03
N SER A 282 8.95 1.47 -38.55
CA SER A 282 8.02 2.57 -38.30
C SER A 282 7.67 2.69 -36.82
N LEU A 283 7.36 1.57 -36.16
CA LEU A 283 7.06 1.53 -34.73
C LEU A 283 8.25 1.97 -33.88
N LEU A 284 9.44 1.42 -34.12
CA LEU A 284 10.66 1.76 -33.40
C LEU A 284 11.06 3.23 -33.58
N ARG A 285 10.92 3.78 -34.79
CA ARG A 285 11.17 5.20 -35.05
C ARG A 285 10.22 6.10 -34.25
N ARG A 286 8.94 5.72 -34.13
CA ARG A 286 7.96 6.46 -33.31
C ARG A 286 8.36 6.44 -31.83
N ILE A 287 8.72 5.27 -31.30
CA ILE A 287 9.12 5.09 -29.90
C ILE A 287 10.42 5.83 -29.60
N TRP A 288 11.40 5.76 -30.49
CA TRP A 288 12.65 6.52 -30.39
C TRP A 288 12.39 8.03 -30.28
N ARG A 289 11.55 8.59 -31.15
CA ARG A 289 11.20 10.02 -31.11
C ARG A 289 10.50 10.44 -29.82
N ALA A 290 9.71 9.54 -29.21
CA ALA A 290 8.99 9.83 -27.97
C ALA A 290 9.87 9.67 -26.72
N THR A 291 10.81 8.72 -26.71
CA THR A 291 11.49 8.26 -25.49
C THR A 291 13.01 8.39 -25.50
N GLY A 292 13.65 8.42 -26.67
CA GLY A 292 15.11 8.38 -26.81
C GLY A 292 15.75 7.10 -26.24
N HIS A 293 14.98 6.01 -26.10
CA HIS A 293 15.43 4.79 -25.43
C HIS A 293 16.47 4.01 -26.27
N PRO A 294 17.64 3.65 -25.71
CA PRO A 294 18.73 3.01 -26.46
C PRO A 294 18.32 1.68 -27.11
N ASP A 295 17.55 0.83 -26.42
CA ASP A 295 17.07 -0.45 -26.98
C ASP A 295 16.23 -0.27 -28.25
N ALA A 296 15.45 0.81 -28.35
CA ALA A 296 14.66 1.08 -29.55
C ALA A 296 15.58 1.42 -30.74
N ALA A 297 16.65 2.19 -30.51
CA ALA A 297 17.65 2.49 -31.52
C ALA A 297 18.47 1.25 -31.90
N ALA A 298 18.89 0.45 -30.93
CA ALA A 298 19.61 -0.80 -31.15
C ALA A 298 18.77 -1.76 -32.02
N LEU A 299 17.52 -2.01 -31.63
CA LEU A 299 16.65 -2.88 -32.41
C LEU A 299 16.34 -2.29 -33.81
N TYR A 300 16.25 -0.97 -33.94
CA TYR A 300 16.09 -0.31 -35.24
C TYR A 300 17.29 -0.56 -36.16
N ALA A 301 18.51 -0.47 -35.63
CA ALA A 301 19.74 -0.79 -36.35
C ALA A 301 19.80 -2.26 -36.78
N HIS A 302 19.23 -3.19 -36.00
CA HIS A 302 19.21 -4.62 -36.31
C HIS A 302 17.91 -5.10 -36.98
N ALA A 303 16.98 -4.21 -37.33
CA ALA A 303 15.66 -4.57 -37.85
C ALA A 303 15.65 -5.34 -39.18
N GLN A 304 16.75 -5.28 -39.94
CA GLN A 304 16.93 -6.05 -41.17
C GLN A 304 17.99 -7.13 -40.93
N PRO A 305 17.59 -8.41 -40.78
CA PRO A 305 18.53 -9.52 -40.68
C PRO A 305 19.47 -9.56 -41.89
N GLY A 306 20.75 -9.81 -41.65
CA GLY A 306 21.78 -9.88 -42.70
C GLY A 306 22.34 -8.54 -43.19
N ALA A 307 21.87 -7.39 -42.68
CA ALA A 307 22.41 -6.10 -43.07
C ALA A 307 23.87 -5.88 -42.59
N SER A 308 24.70 -5.32 -43.46
CA SER A 308 26.10 -5.00 -43.15
C SER A 308 26.22 -3.92 -42.06
N ALA A 309 27.37 -3.81 -41.40
CA ALA A 309 27.58 -2.77 -40.39
C ALA A 309 27.45 -1.34 -40.97
N VAL A 310 27.90 -1.14 -42.22
CA VAL A 310 27.76 0.13 -42.94
C VAL A 310 26.27 0.46 -43.19
N ASP A 311 25.46 -0.53 -43.56
CA ASP A 311 24.01 -0.33 -43.73
C ASP A 311 23.30 -0.03 -42.41
N ARG A 312 23.77 -0.62 -41.30
CA ARG A 312 23.27 -0.30 -39.95
C ARG A 312 23.58 1.15 -39.59
N LEU A 313 24.82 1.60 -39.83
CA LEU A 313 25.23 2.99 -39.60
C LEU A 313 24.42 3.96 -40.45
N LYS A 314 24.21 3.67 -41.75
CA LYS A 314 23.37 4.48 -42.63
C LYS A 314 21.95 4.65 -42.06
N ARG A 315 21.33 3.54 -41.62
CA ARG A 315 20.01 3.59 -40.98
C ARG A 315 20.01 4.36 -39.66
N MET A 316 21.08 4.26 -38.88
CA MET A 316 21.20 5.05 -37.63
C MET A 316 21.30 6.55 -37.92
N ARG A 317 22.04 6.95 -38.96
CA ARG A 317 22.09 8.34 -39.44
C ARG A 317 20.72 8.84 -39.93
N ASP A 318 19.87 7.96 -40.47
CA ASP A 318 18.50 8.30 -40.83
C ASP A 318 17.55 8.39 -39.62
N LEU A 319 17.94 7.83 -38.47
CA LEU A 319 17.16 7.83 -37.22
C LEU A 319 17.53 8.99 -36.30
N VAL A 320 18.83 9.29 -36.22
CA VAL A 320 19.44 10.29 -35.33
C VAL A 320 19.78 11.54 -36.14
N ASP A 321 19.22 12.68 -35.74
CA ASP A 321 19.57 13.97 -36.34
C ASP A 321 21.05 14.31 -36.09
N THR A 322 21.66 15.03 -37.03
CA THR A 322 23.07 15.46 -36.94
C THR A 322 23.13 16.99 -36.75
N PRO A 323 23.79 17.51 -35.70
CA PRO A 323 24.46 16.77 -34.62
C PRO A 323 23.47 16.07 -33.65
N PRO A 324 23.89 15.00 -32.94
CA PRO A 324 23.03 14.30 -31.99
C PRO A 324 22.51 15.24 -30.90
N GLN A 325 21.19 15.29 -30.72
CA GLN A 325 20.54 16.24 -29.80
C GLN A 325 20.80 15.94 -28.32
N HIS A 326 21.06 14.69 -27.96
CA HIS A 326 21.21 14.25 -26.59
C HIS A 326 22.13 13.03 -26.50
N ARG A 327 22.62 12.73 -25.29
CA ARG A 327 23.65 11.72 -25.04
C ARG A 327 23.28 10.32 -25.55
N SER A 328 22.04 9.84 -25.33
CA SER A 328 21.65 8.50 -25.81
C SER A 328 21.66 8.40 -27.34
N ALA A 329 21.30 9.46 -28.06
CA ALA A 329 21.41 9.53 -29.52
C ALA A 329 22.87 9.50 -29.98
N ALA A 330 23.75 10.25 -29.30
CA ALA A 330 25.18 10.23 -29.57
C ALA A 330 25.80 8.84 -29.34
N MET A 331 25.45 8.19 -28.22
CA MET A 331 25.92 6.84 -27.90
C MET A 331 25.41 5.80 -28.91
N ALA A 332 24.13 5.89 -29.32
CA ALA A 332 23.57 4.99 -30.33
C ALA A 332 24.28 5.15 -31.69
N LEU A 333 24.50 6.40 -32.13
CA LEU A 333 25.24 6.69 -33.36
C LEU A 333 26.69 6.19 -33.27
N ALA A 334 27.38 6.50 -32.18
CA ALA A 334 28.76 6.11 -31.95
C ALA A 334 28.93 4.59 -31.94
N ARG A 335 28.04 3.85 -31.26
CA ARG A 335 28.08 2.38 -31.27
C ARG A 335 27.94 1.82 -32.68
N THR A 336 26.99 2.32 -33.47
CA THR A 336 26.84 1.86 -34.87
C THR A 336 28.01 2.27 -35.77
N ALA A 337 28.69 3.38 -35.47
CA ALA A 337 29.87 3.83 -36.19
C ALA A 337 31.10 2.96 -35.86
N ILE A 338 31.29 2.60 -34.58
CA ILE A 338 32.30 1.64 -34.11
C ILE A 338 32.10 0.29 -34.80
N ASP A 339 30.88 -0.25 -34.81
CA ASP A 339 30.56 -1.50 -35.50
C ASP A 339 30.92 -1.48 -37.00
N ALA A 340 30.88 -0.30 -37.63
CA ALA A 340 31.20 -0.08 -39.04
C ALA A 340 32.67 0.34 -39.26
N TYR A 341 33.50 0.36 -38.22
CA TYR A 341 34.88 0.86 -38.23
C TYR A 341 35.02 2.33 -38.69
N ASP A 342 33.96 3.12 -38.61
CA ASP A 342 33.96 4.57 -38.90
C ASP A 342 34.32 5.34 -37.62
N TRP A 343 35.58 5.20 -37.19
CA TRP A 343 36.10 5.81 -35.97
C TRP A 343 36.00 7.34 -35.92
N PRO A 344 36.27 8.09 -37.01
CA PRO A 344 36.11 9.54 -37.00
C PRO A 344 34.67 9.95 -36.73
N ALA A 345 33.68 9.29 -37.33
CA ALA A 345 32.28 9.58 -37.06
C ALA A 345 31.89 9.21 -35.63
N ALA A 346 32.40 8.09 -35.10
CA ALA A 346 32.15 7.69 -33.71
C ALA A 346 32.67 8.72 -32.72
N ARG A 347 33.91 9.23 -32.91
CA ARG A 347 34.48 10.27 -32.06
C ARG A 347 33.69 11.58 -32.16
N ALA A 348 33.39 12.02 -33.37
CA ALA A 348 32.65 13.26 -33.60
C ALA A 348 31.25 13.25 -32.94
N ALA A 349 30.59 12.08 -32.91
CA ALA A 349 29.30 11.93 -32.26
C ALA A 349 29.39 12.09 -30.72
N LEU A 350 30.45 11.58 -30.09
CA LEU A 350 30.61 11.60 -28.63
C LEU A 350 31.30 12.84 -28.09
N GLU A 351 32.08 13.56 -28.91
CA GLU A 351 32.89 14.71 -28.51
C GLU A 351 32.15 15.69 -27.57
N PRO A 352 30.89 16.10 -27.83
CA PRO A 352 30.16 17.03 -26.96
C PRO A 352 29.87 16.49 -25.54
N PHE A 353 29.95 15.18 -25.34
CA PHE A 353 29.59 14.48 -24.11
C PHE A 353 30.79 13.92 -23.33
N THR A 354 32.02 14.28 -23.73
CA THR A 354 33.28 13.77 -23.12
C THR A 354 33.78 14.56 -21.90
N GLY A 355 33.02 15.58 -21.46
CA GLY A 355 33.37 16.45 -20.33
C GLY A 355 33.22 15.80 -18.94
N ALA A 356 33.10 16.63 -17.90
CA ALA A 356 33.02 16.15 -16.50
C ALA A 356 31.78 15.28 -16.21
N GLU A 357 30.69 15.46 -16.96
CA GLU A 357 29.42 14.72 -16.84
C GLU A 357 29.37 13.46 -17.74
N ALA A 358 30.51 13.05 -18.31
CA ALA A 358 30.59 11.84 -19.13
C ALA A 358 30.16 10.62 -18.32
N THR A 359 29.21 9.83 -18.84
CA THR A 359 28.78 8.59 -18.19
C THR A 359 29.76 7.46 -18.44
N GLN A 360 29.60 6.40 -17.64
CA GLN A 360 30.31 5.14 -17.82
C GLN A 360 30.29 4.68 -19.28
N GLY A 361 29.14 4.67 -19.95
CA GLY A 361 29.00 4.24 -21.33
C GLY A 361 29.69 5.17 -22.34
N VAL A 362 29.67 6.49 -22.13
CA VAL A 362 30.44 7.42 -22.99
C VAL A 362 31.93 7.15 -22.87
N ALA A 363 32.43 6.99 -21.64
CA ALA A 363 33.83 6.70 -21.38
C ALA A 363 34.25 5.32 -21.94
N SER A 364 33.40 4.30 -21.82
CA SER A 364 33.62 2.98 -22.42
C SER A 364 33.67 3.04 -23.95
N LEU A 365 32.75 3.75 -24.60
CA LEU A 365 32.77 3.92 -26.06
C LEU A 365 34.00 4.71 -26.53
N MET A 366 34.42 5.74 -25.79
CA MET A 366 35.65 6.48 -26.09
C MET A 366 36.90 5.59 -25.96
N ALA A 367 36.94 4.67 -24.99
CA ALA A 367 38.01 3.70 -24.87
C ALA A 367 38.07 2.76 -26.09
N GLU A 368 36.92 2.22 -26.53
CA GLU A 368 36.82 1.40 -27.74
C GLU A 368 37.31 2.15 -29.00
N ILE A 369 37.01 3.46 -29.11
CA ILE A 369 37.46 4.30 -30.22
C ILE A 369 38.98 4.51 -30.21
N GLU A 370 39.59 4.79 -29.05
CA GLU A 370 41.05 4.99 -28.96
C GLU A 370 41.83 3.71 -29.26
N GLU A 371 41.31 2.57 -28.78
CA GLU A 371 41.88 1.26 -29.09
C GLU A 371 41.74 0.93 -30.58
N GLY A 372 40.57 1.11 -31.16
CA GLY A 372 40.28 0.73 -32.55
C GLY A 372 40.91 1.64 -33.60
N GLN A 373 40.98 2.95 -33.36
CA GLN A 373 41.48 3.92 -34.35
C GLN A 373 42.99 4.08 -34.33
N ASN A 374 43.56 4.21 -33.13
CA ASN A 374 44.95 4.60 -32.95
C ASN A 374 45.81 3.43 -32.42
N GLY A 375 45.19 2.35 -31.94
CA GLY A 375 45.90 1.31 -31.19
C GLY A 375 46.45 1.81 -29.85
N ASP A 376 45.96 2.96 -29.35
CA ASP A 376 46.51 3.62 -28.17
C ASP A 376 45.92 3.03 -26.89
N GLN A 377 46.55 1.94 -26.45
CA GLN A 377 46.21 1.24 -25.21
C GLN A 377 46.35 2.11 -23.96
N GLY A 378 47.19 3.15 -23.99
CA GLY A 378 47.37 4.08 -22.88
C GLY A 378 46.14 4.94 -22.67
N LYS A 379 45.66 5.58 -23.75
CA LYS A 379 44.42 6.38 -23.71
C LYS A 379 43.18 5.54 -23.48
N ALA A 380 43.11 4.35 -24.06
CA ALA A 380 41.99 3.43 -23.79
C ALA A 380 41.90 3.10 -22.30
N ARG A 381 43.02 2.79 -21.63
CA ARG A 381 43.07 2.57 -20.18
C ARG A 381 42.70 3.81 -19.38
N GLU A 382 43.11 5.00 -19.82
CA GLU A 382 42.70 6.25 -19.17
C GLU A 382 41.18 6.42 -19.22
N TRP A 383 40.55 6.21 -20.38
CA TRP A 383 39.10 6.27 -20.52
C TRP A 383 38.37 5.21 -19.70
N LEU A 384 38.89 3.98 -19.65
CA LEU A 384 38.34 2.94 -18.77
C LEU A 384 38.46 3.31 -17.28
N ALA A 385 39.59 3.91 -16.87
CA ALA A 385 39.75 4.40 -15.50
C ALA A 385 38.77 5.54 -15.17
N ARG A 386 38.46 6.40 -16.14
CA ARG A 386 37.39 7.41 -16.02
C ARG A 386 36.01 6.73 -15.91
N ALA A 387 35.73 5.71 -16.71
CA ALA A 387 34.46 4.98 -16.71
C ALA A 387 34.10 4.38 -15.34
N VAL A 388 35.11 3.89 -14.59
CA VAL A 388 34.91 3.33 -13.23
C VAL A 388 34.37 4.37 -12.24
N ARG A 389 34.74 5.65 -12.41
CA ARG A 389 34.35 6.76 -11.52
C ARG A 389 33.18 7.58 -12.07
N ALA A 390 32.83 7.36 -13.34
CA ALA A 390 31.80 8.10 -14.04
C ALA A 390 30.39 7.77 -13.51
N PRO A 391 29.43 8.71 -13.62
CA PRO A 391 28.02 8.42 -13.40
C PRO A 391 27.54 7.27 -14.29
N ARG A 392 26.62 6.45 -13.79
CA ARG A 392 26.04 5.35 -14.57
C ARG A 392 25.06 5.83 -15.62
N ASP A 393 24.94 5.05 -16.69
CA ASP A 393 23.85 5.22 -17.63
C ASP A 393 22.51 4.75 -17.02
N PRO A 394 21.37 5.29 -17.52
CA PRO A 394 20.07 4.76 -17.16
C PRO A 394 19.94 3.28 -17.48
N ALA A 395 19.30 2.54 -16.58
CA ALA A 395 18.99 1.12 -16.75
C ALA A 395 17.61 0.82 -16.15
N TRP A 396 17.07 -0.38 -16.41
CA TRP A 396 15.87 -0.83 -15.74
C TRP A 396 16.19 -1.14 -14.27
N THR A 397 15.55 -0.41 -13.36
CA THR A 397 15.79 -0.54 -11.92
C THR A 397 14.50 -0.72 -11.13
N ALA A 398 14.51 -1.67 -10.20
CA ALA A 398 13.41 -1.94 -9.26
C ALA A 398 14.00 -2.27 -7.88
N ASP A 399 13.55 -1.57 -6.84
CA ASP A 399 13.93 -1.85 -5.44
C ASP A 399 15.44 -2.00 -5.21
N GLY A 400 16.26 -1.17 -5.88
CA GLY A 400 17.72 -1.19 -5.80
C GLY A 400 18.41 -2.23 -6.67
N ILE A 401 17.65 -3.09 -7.36
CA ILE A 401 18.17 -4.08 -8.30
C ILE A 401 18.17 -3.50 -9.72
N VAL A 402 19.31 -3.65 -10.40
CA VAL A 402 19.48 -3.28 -11.81
C VAL A 402 19.32 -4.52 -12.68
N SER A 403 18.55 -4.40 -13.75
CA SER A 403 18.31 -5.41 -14.79
C SER A 403 18.61 -4.84 -16.16
N ASP A 404 19.14 -5.67 -17.06
CA ASP A 404 19.36 -5.27 -18.46
C ASP A 404 18.03 -5.27 -19.25
N GLU A 405 17.09 -6.13 -18.85
CA GLU A 405 15.77 -6.23 -19.46
C GLU A 405 14.67 -5.76 -18.50
N TRP A 406 13.60 -5.22 -19.09
CA TRP A 406 12.38 -4.91 -18.35
C TRP A 406 11.69 -6.19 -17.86
N GLU A 407 11.32 -6.19 -16.58
CA GLU A 407 10.54 -7.24 -15.95
C GLU A 407 9.20 -6.64 -15.44
N PRO A 408 8.08 -7.38 -15.55
CA PRO A 408 6.79 -6.89 -15.08
C PRO A 408 6.70 -6.76 -13.55
N LEU A 409 7.50 -7.54 -12.83
CA LEU A 409 7.46 -7.68 -11.38
C LEU A 409 8.80 -7.34 -10.75
N SER A 410 8.77 -6.63 -9.62
CA SER A 410 9.97 -6.49 -8.81
C SER A 410 10.43 -7.83 -8.25
N PRO A 411 11.73 -8.17 -8.33
CA PRO A 411 12.27 -9.37 -7.70
C PRO A 411 12.14 -9.38 -6.18
N VAL A 412 12.15 -8.20 -5.53
CA VAL A 412 12.15 -8.03 -4.07
C VAL A 412 10.74 -7.93 -3.53
N THR A 413 9.97 -6.93 -4.00
CA THR A 413 8.63 -6.65 -3.47
C THR A 413 7.53 -7.47 -4.12
N LYS A 414 7.81 -8.13 -5.26
CA LYS A 414 6.83 -8.85 -6.10
C LYS A 414 5.67 -7.98 -6.59
N LYS A 415 5.79 -6.65 -6.49
CA LYS A 415 4.78 -5.72 -7.01
C LYS A 415 4.91 -5.55 -8.52
N LEU A 416 3.76 -5.45 -9.19
CA LEU A 416 3.66 -5.10 -10.61
C LEU A 416 4.15 -3.66 -10.83
N ASP A 417 4.73 -3.39 -12.01
CA ASP A 417 5.21 -2.05 -12.42
C ASP A 417 6.35 -1.51 -11.52
N GLY A 418 7.16 -2.41 -10.95
CA GLY A 418 8.28 -2.02 -10.10
C GLY A 418 9.50 -1.51 -10.86
N PHE A 419 9.65 -1.87 -12.13
CA PHE A 419 10.82 -1.51 -12.95
C PHE A 419 10.65 -0.16 -13.64
N GLU A 420 11.57 0.75 -13.35
CA GLU A 420 11.65 2.09 -13.93
C GLU A 420 12.98 2.29 -14.66
N TRP A 421 12.94 2.99 -15.80
CA TRP A 421 14.13 3.38 -16.55
C TRP A 421 14.74 4.65 -15.93
N LYS A 422 15.81 4.51 -15.15
CA LYS A 422 16.48 5.63 -14.45
C LYS A 422 17.93 5.32 -14.14
N VAL A 423 18.68 6.35 -13.74
CA VAL A 423 20.08 6.20 -13.30
C VAL A 423 20.13 5.47 -11.95
N PRO A 424 20.83 4.32 -11.83
CA PRO A 424 20.89 3.57 -10.57
C PRO A 424 21.67 4.31 -9.46
N VAL A 425 21.11 4.33 -8.24
CA VAL A 425 21.75 4.84 -7.01
C VAL A 425 22.50 3.69 -6.28
N ALA A 426 23.66 3.29 -6.81
CA ALA A 426 24.60 2.28 -6.25
C ALA A 426 24.07 0.81 -6.08
N ASN A 427 25.01 -0.16 -6.06
CA ASN A 427 24.89 -1.52 -6.62
C ASN A 427 24.05 -2.60 -5.90
N ALA A 428 23.25 -3.33 -6.71
CA ALA A 428 23.51 -4.75 -7.05
C ALA A 428 22.96 -5.05 -8.46
N ALA A 429 23.85 -5.32 -9.44
CA ALA A 429 23.46 -5.87 -10.73
C ALA A 429 23.39 -7.40 -10.62
N ARG A 430 22.32 -8.02 -11.11
CA ARG A 430 22.27 -9.48 -11.25
C ARG A 430 23.08 -9.83 -12.50
N ALA A 431 24.17 -10.59 -12.34
CA ALA A 431 24.84 -11.20 -13.49
C ALA A 431 23.85 -12.13 -14.23
N PRO A 432 23.87 -12.19 -15.57
CA PRO A 432 22.97 -13.07 -16.32
C PRO A 432 23.16 -14.52 -15.86
N SER A 433 22.05 -15.22 -15.60
CA SER A 433 22.08 -16.65 -15.32
C SER A 433 22.45 -17.38 -16.61
N LEU A 434 23.73 -17.73 -16.75
CA LEU A 434 24.17 -18.68 -17.76
C LEU A 434 23.47 -20.03 -17.49
N PRO A 435 22.93 -20.73 -18.51
CA PRO A 435 22.42 -22.08 -18.34
C PRO A 435 23.55 -22.98 -17.81
N GLY A 436 23.22 -23.75 -16.77
CA GLY A 436 24.18 -24.43 -15.90
C GLY A 436 25.25 -25.23 -16.64
N ARG A 437 26.52 -24.90 -16.38
CA ARG A 437 27.61 -25.86 -16.58
C ARG A 437 27.51 -26.91 -15.47
N PRO A 438 27.62 -28.22 -15.79
CA PRO A 438 27.75 -29.25 -14.78
C PRO A 438 28.94 -28.92 -13.87
N SER A 439 28.77 -29.14 -12.58
CA SER A 439 29.77 -28.91 -11.53
C SER A 439 31.08 -29.61 -11.88
N GLU A 440 32.07 -28.86 -12.37
CA GLU A 440 33.45 -29.32 -12.41
C GLU A 440 33.97 -29.29 -10.97
N GLU A 441 34.29 -30.47 -10.43
CA GLU A 441 34.95 -30.62 -9.13
C GLU A 441 36.20 -29.74 -9.08
N ALA A 442 36.27 -28.86 -8.10
CA ALA A 442 37.44 -28.03 -7.87
C ALA A 442 38.68 -28.94 -7.64
N PRO A 443 39.83 -28.67 -8.29
CA PRO A 443 41.03 -29.46 -8.09
C PRO A 443 41.50 -29.34 -6.64
N GLN A 444 41.55 -30.47 -5.93
CA GLN A 444 42.12 -30.57 -4.60
C GLN A 444 43.63 -30.30 -4.67
N LEU A 445 44.09 -29.30 -3.91
CA LEU A 445 45.51 -29.02 -3.71
C LEU A 445 46.18 -30.21 -3.00
N PRO A 446 47.35 -30.70 -3.45
CA PRO A 446 48.03 -31.81 -2.81
C PRO A 446 48.51 -31.44 -1.39
N ALA A 447 48.39 -32.39 -0.47
CA ALA A 447 48.81 -32.26 0.92
C ALA A 447 50.33 -31.99 1.01
N ALA A 448 50.70 -31.01 1.83
CA ALA A 448 52.08 -30.57 2.02
C ALA A 448 52.84 -31.53 2.95
N ASP A 449 53.37 -32.63 2.40
CA ASP A 449 54.41 -33.43 3.04
C ASP A 449 55.78 -33.03 2.50
N ASN A 450 56.38 -32.00 3.10
CA ASN A 450 57.83 -31.84 3.10
C ASN A 450 58.28 -30.90 4.23
N VAL A 451 58.50 -31.47 5.41
CA VAL A 451 59.23 -30.80 6.49
C VAL A 451 60.71 -30.81 6.10
N LEU A 452 61.21 -29.67 5.63
CA LEU A 452 62.65 -29.46 5.44
C LEU A 452 63.35 -29.48 6.82
N PRO A 453 64.49 -30.18 6.97
CA PRO A 453 65.18 -30.25 8.25
C PRO A 453 65.82 -28.90 8.60
N LEU A 454 65.51 -28.40 9.79
CA LEU A 454 66.12 -27.21 10.39
C LEU A 454 67.62 -27.46 10.63
N ALA A 455 68.48 -26.61 10.05
CA ALA A 455 69.91 -26.61 10.31
C ALA A 455 70.19 -26.17 11.76
N PRO A 456 71.09 -26.86 12.50
CA PRO A 456 71.46 -26.46 13.85
C PRO A 456 72.36 -25.22 13.82
N ALA A 457 72.05 -24.26 14.68
CA ALA A 457 72.85 -23.06 14.89
C ALA A 457 74.00 -23.36 15.86
N ASP A 458 75.23 -23.42 15.34
CA ASP A 458 76.46 -23.35 16.14
C ASP A 458 77.42 -22.38 15.46
N ASN A 459 77.53 -21.16 16.02
CA ASN A 459 78.66 -20.27 15.80
C ASN A 459 79.41 -20.11 17.12
N PRO A 460 80.63 -20.65 17.25
CA PRO A 460 81.56 -20.22 18.28
C PRO A 460 82.40 -19.01 17.81
N GLN A 461 82.37 -17.96 18.65
CA GLN A 461 83.15 -16.70 18.68
C GLN A 461 82.73 -15.56 17.76
#